data_AF-A0A645JEB8-F1
#
_entry.id   AF-A0A645JEB8-F1
#
_cell.length_a   1.000
_cell.length_b   1.000
_cell.length_c   1.000
_cell.angle_alpha   90.00
_cell.angle_beta   90.00
_cell.angle_gamma   90.00
#
_symmetry.space_group_name_H-M   'P 1'
#
loop_
_entity.id
_entity.type
_entity.pdbx_description
1 polymer ?
#
loop_
_entity_poly.entity_id
_entity_poly.type
_entity_poly.pdbx_seq_one_letter_code
_entity_poly.pdbx_strand_id
1 'polypeptide(L)'
;MREFAADLGQVDVLVNNAGVLAVPYALTVDGFETHLATNHLGHFALANLVLPQLRDRVVVVTSDAHRAAEKRGQLVHEGQVFGASDPFSG
;
A
#
# COMPACT_ATOMS: atom_id res chain seq x y z
N MET A 1 9.58 0.03 14.00
CA MET A 1 8.26 0.66 13.73
C MET A 1 7.52 1.05 15.01
N ARG A 2 7.29 0.14 15.97
CA ARG A 2 6.71 0.50 17.28
C ARG A 2 7.58 1.50 18.05
N GLU A 3 8.89 1.27 18.08
CA GLU A 3 9.89 2.18 18.65
C GLU A 3 9.80 3.57 18.00
N PHE A 4 9.94 3.64 16.66
CA PHE A 4 9.73 4.88 15.91
C PHE A 4 8.44 5.62 16.30
N ALA A 5 7.30 4.92 16.36
CA ALA A 5 6.01 5.55 16.70
C ALA A 5 5.96 6.04 18.16
N ALA A 6 6.64 5.36 19.09
CA ALA A 6 6.71 5.78 20.48
C ALA A 6 7.56 7.05 20.67
N ASP A 7 8.55 7.27 19.80
CA ASP A 7 9.47 8.40 19.90
C ASP A 7 8.92 9.71 19.28
N LEU A 8 7.79 9.67 18.57
CA LEU A 8 7.23 10.84 17.88
C LEU A 8 6.61 11.89 18.82
N GLY A 9 6.19 11.50 20.02
CA GLY A 9 5.39 12.36 20.89
C GLY A 9 4.08 12.78 20.22
N GLN A 10 3.56 13.97 20.56
CA GLN A 10 2.30 14.43 19.97
C GLN A 10 2.46 14.81 18.50
N VAL A 11 1.63 14.23 17.63
CA VAL A 11 1.65 14.48 16.18
C VAL A 11 0.42 15.30 15.77
N ASP A 12 0.60 16.38 15.01
CA ASP A 12 -0.52 17.13 14.46
C ASP A 12 -1.12 16.45 13.22
N VAL A 13 -0.25 16.12 12.26
CA VAL A 13 -0.64 15.55 10.98
C VAL A 13 0.29 14.38 10.65
N LEU A 14 -0.30 13.26 10.27
CA LEU A 14 0.42 12.13 9.68
C LEU A 14 0.22 12.14 8.16
N VAL A 15 1.31 12.14 7.39
CA VAL A 15 1.25 12.05 5.92
C VAL A 15 1.84 10.72 5.46
N ASN A 16 0.96 9.81 5.05
CA ASN A 16 1.27 8.52 4.45
C ASN A 16 1.59 8.72 2.96
N ASN A 17 2.80 9.20 2.68
CA ASN A 17 3.31 9.47 1.33
C ASN A 17 4.32 8.43 0.82
N ALA A 18 4.95 7.66 1.72
CA ALA A 18 5.97 6.71 1.32
C ALA A 18 5.37 5.66 0.38
N GLY A 19 5.91 5.54 -0.83
CA GLY A 19 5.39 4.60 -1.80
C GLY A 19 6.40 4.20 -2.86
N VAL A 20 6.26 2.98 -3.34
CA VAL A 20 6.98 2.47 -4.52
C VAL A 20 6.03 2.35 -5.69
N LEU A 21 6.57 2.52 -6.90
CA LEU A 21 5.84 2.39 -8.15
C LEU A 21 6.78 1.81 -9.20
N ALA A 22 6.24 0.94 -10.06
CA ALA A 22 6.95 0.36 -11.20
C ALA A 22 8.24 -0.40 -10.82
N VAL A 23 8.27 -0.95 -9.61
CA VAL A 23 9.30 -1.91 -9.21
C VAL A 23 8.89 -3.33 -9.67
N PRO A 24 9.84 -4.24 -9.97
CA PRO A 24 9.50 -5.63 -10.27
C PRO A 24 8.69 -6.29 -9.16
N TYR A 25 7.89 -7.30 -9.51
CA TYR A 25 7.20 -8.10 -8.51
C TYR A 25 8.22 -8.74 -7.56
N ALA A 26 8.02 -8.51 -6.27
CA ALA A 26 8.81 -9.10 -5.21
C ALA A 26 7.97 -9.22 -3.94
N LEU A 27 8.35 -10.18 -3.11
CA LEU A 27 7.81 -10.35 -1.76
C LEU A 27 8.73 -9.68 -0.75
N THR A 28 8.15 -9.03 0.25
CA THR A 28 8.89 -8.59 1.44
C THR A 28 9.33 -9.79 2.27
N VAL A 29 10.18 -9.54 3.27
CA VAL A 29 10.60 -10.56 4.24
C VAL A 29 9.42 -11.22 4.98
N ASP A 30 8.30 -10.52 5.07
CA ASP A 30 7.06 -10.99 5.70
C ASP A 30 6.10 -11.69 4.72
N GLY A 31 6.50 -11.86 3.46
CA GLY A 31 5.71 -12.57 2.44
C GLY A 31 4.62 -11.75 1.75
N PHE A 32 4.62 -10.43 1.91
CA PHE A 32 3.66 -9.55 1.23
C PHE A 32 4.23 -9.03 -0.09
N GLU A 33 3.39 -8.86 -1.11
CA GLU A 33 3.77 -8.16 -2.34
C GLU A 33 4.25 -6.74 -2.01
N THR A 34 5.34 -6.29 -2.64
CA THR A 34 6.08 -5.09 -2.24
C THR A 34 5.24 -3.81 -2.28
N HIS A 35 4.43 -3.59 -3.31
CA HIS A 35 3.55 -2.41 -3.38
C HIS A 35 2.48 -2.47 -2.29
N LEU A 36 1.85 -3.63 -2.06
CA LEU A 36 0.88 -3.84 -0.98
C LEU A 36 1.51 -3.61 0.39
N ALA A 37 2.72 -4.13 0.61
CA ALA A 37 3.44 -4.02 1.86
C ALA A 37 3.80 -2.57 2.18
N THR A 38 4.37 -1.83 1.23
CA THR A 38 4.83 -0.46 1.45
C THR A 38 3.68 0.53 1.42
N ASN A 39 2.91 0.55 0.33
CA ASN A 39 1.96 1.63 0.05
C ASN A 39 0.68 1.51 0.90
N HIS A 40 0.37 0.31 1.42
CA HIS A 40 -0.85 0.06 2.18
C HIS A 40 -0.60 -0.52 3.58
N LEU A 41 0.04 -1.69 3.72
CA LEU A 41 0.15 -2.36 5.02
C LEU A 41 1.05 -1.57 6.00
N GLY A 42 2.18 -1.06 5.53
CA GLY A 42 3.06 -0.20 6.32
C GLY A 42 2.35 1.08 6.77
N HIS A 43 1.65 1.75 5.85
CA HIS A 43 0.84 2.93 6.18
C HIS A 43 -0.28 2.64 7.19
N PHE A 44 -0.99 1.52 7.02
CA PHE A 44 -2.05 1.10 7.95
C PHE A 44 -1.50 0.79 9.34
N ALA A 45 -0.40 0.03 9.41
CA ALA A 45 0.24 -0.27 10.67
C ALA A 45 0.76 1.00 11.36
N LEU A 46 1.32 1.96 10.62
CA LEU A 46 1.87 3.18 11.19
C LEU A 46 0.76 4.06 11.74
N ALA A 47 -0.30 4.26 10.95
CA ALA A 47 -1.45 5.03 11.37
C ALA A 47 -2.03 4.48 12.68
N ASN A 48 -2.24 3.16 12.79
CA ASN A 48 -2.78 2.57 14.02
C ASN A 48 -1.86 2.76 15.24
N LEU A 49 -0.54 2.77 15.05
CA LEU A 49 0.41 3.03 16.15
C LEU A 49 0.45 4.51 16.56
N VAL A 50 0.23 5.43 15.61
CA VAL A 50 0.31 6.88 15.83
C VAL A 50 -1.03 7.50 16.23
N LEU A 51 -2.17 6.86 15.91
CA LEU A 51 -3.52 7.35 16.20
C LEU A 51 -3.71 7.90 17.64
N PRO A 52 -3.21 7.24 18.71
CA PRO A 52 -3.36 7.76 20.08
C PRO A 52 -2.66 9.11 20.34
N GLN A 53 -1.71 9.49 19.49
CA GLN A 53 -0.88 10.68 19.60
C GLN A 53 -1.28 11.77 18.60
N LEU A 54 -2.24 11.49 17.71
CA LEU A 54 -2.63 12.35 16.59
C LEU A 54 -3.67 13.39 17.01
N ARG A 55 -3.46 14.66 16.64
CA ARG A 55 -4.33 15.79 17.02
C ARG A 55 -5.32 16.23 15.95
N ASP A 56 -4.98 16.11 14.65
CA ASP A 56 -5.84 16.61 13.57
C ASP A 56 -6.20 15.51 12.55
N ARG A 57 -5.26 15.10 11.69
CA ARG A 57 -5.60 14.28 10.51
C ARG A 57 -4.52 13.32 10.04
N VAL A 58 -4.97 12.29 9.32
CA VAL A 58 -4.13 11.44 8.46
C VAL A 58 -4.38 11.81 7.00
N VAL A 59 -3.32 12.08 6.25
CA VAL A 59 -3.35 12.30 4.80
C VAL A 59 -2.72 11.10 4.12
N VAL A 60 -3.46 10.43 3.22
CA VAL A 60 -2.95 9.31 2.43
C VAL A 60 -2.77 9.78 1.00
N VAL A 61 -1.54 9.68 0.49
CA VAL A 61 -1.23 10.06 -0.90
C VAL A 61 -1.46 8.86 -1.80
N THR A 62 -2.27 9.06 -2.84
CA THR A 62 -2.53 8.09 -3.91
C THR A 62 -2.04 8.64 -5.25
N SER A 63 -2.10 7.83 -6.30
CA SER A 63 -1.76 8.21 -7.68
C SER A 63 -2.87 7.83 -8.64
N ASP A 64 -2.89 8.40 -9.85
CA ASP A 64 -3.87 8.02 -10.88
C ASP A 64 -3.84 6.54 -11.28
N ALA A 65 -2.76 5.80 -10.94
CA ALA A 65 -2.69 4.36 -11.14
C ALA A 65 -3.81 3.59 -10.42
N HIS A 66 -4.41 4.14 -9.34
CA HIS A 66 -5.56 3.52 -8.68
C HIS A 66 -6.76 3.34 -9.63
N ARG A 67 -6.95 4.27 -10.57
CA ARG A 67 -8.04 4.20 -11.58
C ARG A 67 -7.80 3.08 -12.59
N ALA A 68 -6.54 2.74 -12.84
CA ALA A 68 -6.18 1.64 -13.73
C ALA A 68 -6.37 0.28 -13.04
N ALA A 69 -6.13 0.19 -11.73
CA ALA A 69 -6.37 -1.02 -10.95
C ALA A 69 -7.86 -1.41 -10.90
N GLU A 70 -8.76 -0.42 -10.73
CA GLU A 70 -10.21 -0.67 -10.76
C GLU A 70 -10.70 -1.24 -12.10
N LYS A 71 -10.09 -0.80 -13.21
CA LYS A 71 -10.44 -1.27 -14.56
C LYS A 71 -9.82 -2.64 -14.88
N ARG A 72 -8.85 -3.09 -14.09
CA ARG A 72 -8.15 -4.37 -14.26
C ARG A 72 -8.64 -5.35 -13.20
N GLY A 73 -9.85 -5.88 -13.37
CA GLY A 73 -10.23 -7.19 -12.79
C GLY A 73 -9.43 -8.34 -13.43
N GLN A 74 -8.14 -8.14 -13.65
CA GLN A 74 -7.26 -9.03 -14.41
C GLN A 74 -6.51 -9.89 -13.40
N LEU A 75 -6.82 -11.18 -13.42
CA LEU A 75 -6.08 -12.20 -12.69
C LEU A 75 -4.64 -12.21 -13.22
N VAL A 76 -3.68 -12.14 -12.30
CA VAL A 76 -2.27 -12.31 -12.60
C VAL A 76 -1.89 -13.71 -12.14
N HIS A 77 -1.52 -14.57 -13.08
CA HIS A 77 -0.95 -15.88 -12.80
C HIS A 77 0.43 -15.94 -13.46
N GLU A 78 1.47 -16.30 -12.68
CA GLU A 78 2.86 -16.43 -13.16
C GLU A 78 3.41 -15.21 -13.93
N GLY A 79 3.09 -14.00 -13.47
CA GLY A 79 3.62 -12.76 -14.04
C GLY A 79 3.00 -12.35 -15.39
N GLN A 80 1.98 -13.08 -15.87
CA GLN A 80 1.18 -12.68 -17.02
C GLN A 80 -0.15 -12.06 -16.57
N VAL A 81 -0.49 -10.94 -17.19
CA VAL A 81 -1.75 -10.23 -16.94
C VAL A 81 -2.79 -10.74 -17.91
N PHE A 82 -3.83 -11.42 -17.40
CA PHE A 82 -4.90 -11.96 -18.25
C PHE A 82 -6.09 -11.00 -18.31
N GLY A 83 -6.49 -10.62 -19.53
CA GLY A 83 -7.67 -9.80 -19.79
C GLY A 83 -8.97 -10.59 -19.82
N ALA A 84 -10.09 -9.89 -19.65
CA ALA A 84 -11.44 -10.46 -19.76
C ALA A 84 -11.78 -11.04 -21.15
N SER A 85 -10.88 -10.89 -22.13
CA SER A 85 -10.96 -11.45 -23.48
C SER A 85 -10.08 -12.68 -23.68
N ASP A 86 -9.36 -13.15 -22.65
CA ASP A 86 -8.41 -14.23 -22.79
C ASP A 86 -9.09 -15.60 -22.70
N PRO A 87 -8.64 -16.60 -23.49
CA PRO A 87 -9.38 -17.83 -23.77
C PRO A 87 -9.48 -18.82 -22.58
N PHE A 88 -9.02 -18.44 -21.39
CA PHE A 88 -9.03 -19.29 -20.18
C PHE A 88 -10.09 -18.88 -19.14
N SER A 89 -11.00 -17.97 -19.47
CA SER A 89 -12.14 -17.59 -18.60
C SER A 89 -13.31 -18.58 -18.67
N GLY A 90 -13.01 -19.89 -18.62
CA GLY A 90 -14.00 -20.98 -18.59
C GLY A 90 -14.34 -21.42 -17.17
#